data_AF-A0A6C0VK58-F1
#
_entry.id   AF-A0A6C0VK58-F1
#
_cell.length_a   1.000
_cell.length_b   1.000
_cell.length_c   1.000
_cell.angle_alpha   90.00
_cell.angle_beta   90.00
_cell.angle_gamma   90.00
#
_symmetry.space_group_name_H-M   'P 1'
#
loop_
_entity.id
_entity.type
_entity.pdbx_description
1 polymer ?
#
loop_
_entity_poly.entity_id
_entity_poly.type
_entity_poly.pdbx_seq_one_letter_code
_entity_poly.pdbx_strand_id
1 'polypeptide(L)'
;MGAPKIFVSSTCYDLALIRTELRSFIQTYGFEPIMSEYSDILYDHFEHTQSSCLKEIPYCDMVILIIGGRYGTKSVPQALDIIDIERLKEKNLSNEMIIDIKSCSITQIEFLQTVNSNIPVFTFVSLGVMNDYYFWVQNKENANIDQISFLTIESPETAKYIFGFIEFIHRLRVGNSIATFSNLDEIKNHLRKQWAAKFQHLLRVERENAQECKQTNIILKRISDLETAVFASISNIDLKNIARGINNYVDLIIFLHLLSKEKDKLDEILKENVDWNRLMEIYNIDAIVNMSNTQVRKLRGIIFILKDGTYFQTRYDFHSIDEFRKKWEEFHRMEKRIKSAIFNAILDDIKGKVILTYVVHFDEKYFEKLSSESNQEDMREIMLLWQSKNFSERYKNIKGLIFLPPISSKVT
;
A
#
# COMPACT_ATOMS: atom_id res chain seq x y z
N MET A 1 11.47 -8.29 -10.62
CA MET A 1 10.18 -7.61 -10.92
C MET A 1 9.11 -8.27 -10.07
N GLY A 2 8.15 -7.52 -9.52
CA GLY A 2 7.06 -8.13 -8.74
C GLY A 2 6.06 -8.82 -9.66
N ALA A 3 6.07 -10.15 -9.67
CA ALA A 3 5.06 -10.96 -10.35
C ALA A 3 3.87 -11.20 -9.40
N PRO A 4 2.61 -11.10 -9.87
CA PRO A 4 1.46 -11.47 -9.06
C PRO A 4 1.56 -12.89 -8.52
N LYS A 5 1.41 -13.03 -7.21
CA LYS A 5 1.42 -14.32 -6.49
C LYS A 5 0.03 -14.93 -6.49
N ILE A 6 -0.10 -16.14 -7.03
CA ILE A 6 -1.37 -16.84 -7.17
C ILE A 6 -1.34 -18.15 -6.38
N PHE A 7 -2.10 -18.21 -5.28
CA PHE A 7 -2.26 -19.43 -4.51
C PHE A 7 -3.27 -20.36 -5.19
N VAL A 8 -2.93 -21.66 -5.33
CA VAL A 8 -3.85 -22.65 -5.90
C VAL A 8 -4.30 -23.65 -4.82
N SER A 9 -5.51 -23.44 -4.33
CA SER A 9 -6.17 -24.27 -3.32
C SER A 9 -7.03 -25.35 -3.98
N SER A 10 -6.71 -26.62 -3.74
CA SER A 10 -7.50 -27.77 -4.17
C SER A 10 -7.06 -29.02 -3.43
N THR A 11 -7.81 -30.12 -3.57
CA THR A 11 -7.30 -31.45 -3.23
C THR A 11 -6.16 -31.84 -4.17
N CYS A 12 -5.11 -32.48 -3.66
CA CYS A 12 -3.89 -32.77 -4.41
C CYS A 12 -3.99 -34.05 -5.26
N TYR A 13 -4.64 -35.09 -4.76
CA TYR A 13 -4.57 -36.44 -5.35
C TYR A 13 -5.42 -36.61 -6.61
N ASP A 14 -6.67 -36.18 -6.59
CA ASP A 14 -7.61 -36.28 -7.72
C ASP A 14 -7.38 -35.20 -8.78
N LEU A 15 -6.87 -34.03 -8.37
CA LEU A 15 -6.68 -32.89 -9.27
C LEU A 15 -5.21 -32.67 -9.66
N ALA A 16 -4.31 -33.62 -9.40
CA ALA A 16 -2.87 -33.48 -9.66
C ALA A 16 -2.54 -33.04 -11.10
N LEU A 17 -3.22 -33.65 -12.09
CA LEU A 17 -3.03 -33.31 -13.50
C LEU A 17 -3.49 -31.87 -13.80
N ILE A 18 -4.68 -31.50 -13.31
CA ILE A 18 -5.24 -30.15 -13.44
C ILE A 18 -4.30 -29.11 -12.82
N ARG A 19 -3.75 -29.40 -11.63
CA ARG A 19 -2.82 -28.52 -10.93
C ARG A 19 -1.51 -28.33 -11.68
N THR A 20 -0.92 -29.43 -12.19
CA THR A 20 0.34 -29.38 -12.95
C THR A 20 0.20 -28.51 -14.19
N GLU A 21 -0.86 -28.73 -14.97
CA GLU A 21 -1.10 -27.92 -16.17
C GLU A 21 -1.49 -26.47 -15.84
N LEU A 22 -2.25 -26.26 -14.76
CA LEU A 22 -2.60 -24.92 -14.31
C LEU A 22 -1.37 -24.14 -13.86
N ARG A 23 -0.39 -24.79 -13.22
CA ARG A 23 0.91 -24.20 -12.86
C ARG A 23 1.61 -23.66 -14.09
N SER A 24 1.79 -24.49 -15.11
CA SER A 24 2.40 -24.10 -16.38
C SER A 24 1.63 -22.95 -17.03
N PHE A 25 0.29 -22.99 -17.01
CA PHE A 25 -0.55 -21.91 -17.52
C PHE A 25 -0.29 -20.59 -16.77
N ILE A 26 -0.29 -20.58 -15.45
CA ILE A 26 -0.03 -19.38 -14.62
C ILE A 26 1.34 -18.79 -14.95
N GLN A 27 2.37 -19.63 -15.06
CA GLN A 27 3.73 -19.21 -15.40
C GLN A 27 3.83 -18.59 -16.80
N THR A 28 3.02 -19.05 -17.78
CA THR A 28 3.04 -18.45 -19.13
C THR A 28 2.57 -16.99 -19.15
N TYR A 29 1.77 -16.55 -18.16
CA TYR A 29 1.39 -15.14 -17.98
C TYR A 29 2.43 -14.31 -17.22
N GLY A 30 3.53 -14.92 -16.77
CA GLY A 30 4.53 -14.26 -15.93
C GLY A 30 4.09 -14.08 -14.47
N PHE A 31 3.10 -14.85 -14.03
CA PHE A 31 2.64 -14.89 -12.63
C PHE A 31 3.37 -16.00 -11.87
N GLU A 32 3.41 -15.86 -10.54
CA GLU A 32 4.08 -16.81 -9.64
C GLU A 32 3.02 -17.73 -9.00
N PRO A 33 2.91 -19.00 -9.42
CA PRO A 33 2.02 -19.94 -8.77
C PRO A 33 2.60 -20.39 -7.42
N ILE A 34 1.82 -20.29 -6.36
CA ILE A 34 2.15 -20.79 -5.02
C ILE A 34 1.36 -22.06 -4.78
N MET A 35 2.09 -23.18 -4.65
CA MET A 35 1.54 -24.52 -4.44
C MET A 35 2.34 -25.27 -3.39
N SER A 36 1.65 -25.95 -2.48
CA SER A 36 2.28 -26.73 -1.40
C SER A 36 3.17 -27.87 -1.90
N GLU A 37 2.79 -28.52 -3.01
CA GLU A 37 3.52 -29.66 -3.58
C GLU A 37 4.86 -29.32 -4.23
N TYR A 38 5.04 -28.06 -4.64
CA TYR A 38 6.21 -27.63 -5.41
C TYR A 38 7.26 -26.87 -4.57
N SER A 39 7.16 -26.97 -3.24
CA SER A 39 8.05 -26.28 -2.29
C SER A 39 8.06 -24.75 -2.45
N ASP A 40 6.96 -24.16 -2.92
CA ASP A 40 6.81 -22.71 -3.03
C ASP A 40 6.51 -22.04 -1.67
N ILE A 41 6.26 -22.85 -0.64
CA ILE A 41 5.89 -22.42 0.71
C ILE A 41 7.05 -22.76 1.65
N LEU A 42 7.43 -21.80 2.49
CA LEU A 42 8.39 -22.05 3.56
C LEU A 42 7.72 -22.86 4.68
N TYR A 43 8.18 -24.09 4.89
CA TYR A 43 7.71 -24.94 5.97
C TYR A 43 8.52 -24.69 7.25
N ASP A 44 7.84 -24.28 8.31
CA ASP A 44 8.44 -24.23 9.64
C ASP A 44 8.58 -25.65 10.21
N HIS A 45 9.75 -25.99 10.73
CA HIS A 45 10.04 -27.29 11.34
C HIS A 45 9.30 -27.49 12.67
N PHE A 46 8.87 -26.39 13.30
CA PHE A 46 8.17 -26.40 14.59
C PHE A 46 6.65 -26.41 14.46
N GLU A 47 6.13 -26.30 13.24
CA GLU A 47 4.69 -26.25 12.99
C GLU A 47 4.22 -27.31 12.00
N HIS A 48 2.91 -27.52 11.97
CA HIS A 48 2.30 -28.44 11.00
C HIS A 48 2.35 -27.83 9.59
N THR A 49 2.53 -28.65 8.56
CA THR A 49 2.60 -28.18 7.16
C THR A 49 1.38 -27.35 6.74
N GLN A 50 0.21 -27.74 7.23
CA GLN A 50 -1.05 -27.01 7.01
C GLN A 50 -1.03 -25.58 7.57
N SER A 51 -0.42 -25.32 8.74
CA SER A 51 -0.35 -23.96 9.29
C SER A 51 0.57 -23.07 8.46
N SER A 52 1.68 -23.63 7.97
CA SER A 52 2.60 -22.93 7.07
C SER A 52 1.89 -22.50 5.78
N CYS A 53 1.07 -23.38 5.18
CA CYS A 53 0.27 -23.02 4.00
C CYS A 53 -0.68 -21.84 4.26
N LEU A 54 -1.34 -21.82 5.42
CA LEU A 54 -2.30 -20.77 5.78
C LEU A 54 -1.64 -19.42 6.05
N LYS A 55 -0.42 -19.43 6.58
CA LYS A 55 0.37 -18.22 6.80
C LYS A 55 0.85 -17.58 5.51
N GLU A 56 0.95 -18.33 4.42
CA GLU A 56 1.37 -17.81 3.12
C GLU A 56 0.22 -17.09 2.38
N ILE A 57 -1.03 -17.49 2.60
CA ILE A 57 -2.21 -16.94 1.89
C ILE A 57 -2.27 -15.40 1.96
N PRO A 58 -2.11 -14.72 3.12
CA PRO A 58 -2.14 -13.26 3.21
C PRO A 58 -1.11 -12.52 2.32
N TYR A 59 -0.02 -13.19 1.92
CA TYR A 59 1.02 -12.61 1.07
C TYR A 59 0.76 -12.83 -0.43
N CYS A 60 -0.34 -13.51 -0.78
CA CYS A 60 -0.75 -13.76 -2.16
C CYS A 60 -1.66 -12.63 -2.68
N ASP A 61 -1.61 -12.37 -3.99
CA ASP A 61 -2.45 -11.35 -4.62
C ASP A 61 -3.81 -11.91 -5.06
N MET A 62 -3.87 -13.20 -5.39
CA MET A 62 -5.07 -13.89 -5.85
C MET A 62 -5.08 -15.35 -5.39
N VAL A 63 -6.28 -15.93 -5.27
CA VAL A 63 -6.47 -17.36 -4.99
C VAL A 63 -7.32 -18.00 -6.08
N ILE A 64 -6.93 -19.18 -6.53
CA ILE A 64 -7.75 -20.06 -7.36
C ILE A 64 -8.16 -21.24 -6.49
N LEU A 65 -9.46 -21.39 -6.26
CA LEU A 65 -10.04 -22.51 -5.54
C LEU A 65 -10.66 -23.49 -6.53
N ILE A 66 -10.27 -24.76 -6.47
CA ILE A 66 -10.85 -25.83 -7.29
C ILE A 66 -11.45 -26.89 -6.36
N ILE A 67 -12.76 -27.10 -6.50
CA ILE A 67 -13.54 -28.05 -5.72
C ILE A 67 -13.86 -29.28 -6.59
N GLY A 68 -13.31 -30.43 -6.16
CA GLY A 68 -13.57 -31.75 -6.73
C GLY A 68 -14.56 -32.57 -5.90
N GLY A 69 -14.67 -33.87 -6.23
CA GLY A 69 -15.56 -34.82 -5.53
C GLY A 69 -14.99 -35.37 -4.23
N ARG A 70 -13.75 -35.02 -3.89
CA ARG A 70 -13.07 -35.45 -2.66
C ARG A 70 -13.14 -34.35 -1.59
N TYR A 71 -13.34 -34.78 -0.36
CA TYR A 71 -13.30 -33.89 0.81
C TYR A 71 -11.88 -33.45 1.17
N GLY A 72 -10.91 -34.37 1.02
CA GLY A 72 -9.52 -34.17 1.43
C GLY A 72 -9.30 -34.42 2.93
N THR A 73 -8.19 -33.88 3.43
CA THR A 73 -7.76 -34.07 4.82
C THR A 73 -8.46 -33.09 5.75
N LYS A 74 -8.91 -33.59 6.91
CA LYS A 74 -9.41 -32.76 8.00
C LYS A 74 -8.32 -31.80 8.48
N SER A 75 -8.76 -30.63 8.90
CA SER A 75 -7.88 -29.61 9.43
C SER A 75 -7.36 -29.93 10.83
N VAL A 76 -6.12 -29.49 11.09
CA VAL A 76 -5.55 -29.54 12.45
C VAL A 76 -6.06 -28.38 13.32
N PRO A 77 -6.25 -28.58 14.64
CA PRO A 77 -6.71 -27.51 15.53
C PRO A 77 -5.86 -26.23 15.48
N GLN A 78 -4.54 -26.36 15.32
CA GLN A 78 -3.60 -25.22 15.22
C GLN A 78 -3.88 -24.32 14.01
N ALA A 79 -4.47 -24.86 12.94
CA ALA A 79 -4.86 -24.09 11.76
C ALA A 79 -6.08 -23.20 12.04
N LEU A 80 -6.91 -23.57 13.03
CA LEU A 80 -8.10 -22.82 13.42
C LEU A 80 -7.76 -21.56 14.19
N ASP A 81 -6.70 -21.60 14.99
CA ASP A 81 -6.25 -20.45 15.80
C ASP A 81 -5.77 -19.27 14.91
N ILE A 82 -5.38 -19.55 13.67
CA ILE A 82 -4.94 -18.53 12.70
C ILE A 82 -6.13 -17.74 12.13
N ILE A 83 -7.31 -18.36 12.10
CA ILE A 83 -8.51 -17.77 11.51
C ILE A 83 -9.23 -16.92 12.57
N ASP A 84 -9.34 -15.63 12.30
CA ASP A 84 -10.19 -14.74 13.08
C ASP A 84 -11.68 -15.04 12.79
N ILE A 85 -12.32 -15.77 13.71
CA ILE A 85 -13.73 -16.18 13.61
C ILE A 85 -14.68 -14.99 13.77
N GLU A 86 -14.28 -13.93 14.48
CA GLU A 86 -15.13 -12.75 14.70
C GLU A 86 -15.30 -11.96 13.40
N ARG A 87 -14.21 -11.76 12.65
CA ARG A 87 -14.25 -11.13 11.33
C ARG A 87 -15.12 -11.88 10.31
N LEU A 88 -15.18 -13.21 10.39
CA LEU A 88 -16.04 -14.01 9.52
C LEU A 88 -17.52 -13.79 9.83
N LYS A 89 -17.89 -13.62 11.11
CA LYS A 89 -19.27 -13.37 11.54
C LYS A 89 -19.77 -12.00 11.07
N GLU A 90 -18.94 -10.97 11.18
CA GLU A 90 -19.25 -9.60 10.71
C GLU A 90 -19.47 -9.54 9.18
N LYS A 91 -18.76 -10.40 8.44
CA LYS A 91 -18.84 -10.51 6.97
C LYS A 91 -19.95 -11.41 6.44
N ASN A 92 -20.95 -11.78 7.24
CA ASN A 92 -22.21 -12.49 6.92
C ASN A 92 -22.30 -13.95 7.29
N LEU A 93 -22.65 -14.19 8.56
CA LEU A 93 -23.55 -15.29 8.85
C LEU A 93 -24.65 -14.86 9.81
N SER A 94 -25.89 -14.96 9.35
CA SER A 94 -27.01 -15.33 10.22
C SER A 94 -26.57 -16.56 11.04
N ASN A 95 -26.78 -16.53 12.35
CA ASN A 95 -26.21 -17.42 13.38
C ASN A 95 -26.32 -18.95 13.19
N GLU A 96 -26.86 -19.48 12.08
CA GLU A 96 -27.30 -20.87 11.98
C GLU A 96 -26.37 -21.82 11.21
N MET A 97 -25.33 -21.31 10.53
CA MET A 97 -24.45 -22.18 9.72
C MET A 97 -22.97 -21.85 9.90
N ILE A 98 -22.53 -21.79 11.16
CA ILE A 98 -21.12 -22.10 11.42
C ILE A 98 -20.97 -23.56 10.98
N ILE A 99 -20.47 -23.78 9.75
CA ILE A 99 -19.84 -25.06 9.36
C ILE A 99 -19.05 -25.45 10.59
N ASP A 100 -19.27 -26.62 11.18
CA ASP A 100 -18.50 -27.02 12.37
C ASP A 100 -17.03 -26.88 12.00
N ILE A 101 -16.39 -25.81 12.45
CA ILE A 101 -15.10 -25.35 11.93
C ILE A 101 -14.06 -26.44 12.20
N LYS A 102 -14.29 -27.24 13.25
CA LYS A 102 -13.49 -28.41 13.62
C LYS A 102 -13.62 -29.57 12.64
N SER A 103 -14.70 -29.62 11.88
CA SER A 103 -14.93 -30.64 10.86
C SER A 103 -14.35 -30.26 9.50
N CYS A 104 -14.07 -28.98 9.25
CA CYS A 104 -13.61 -28.45 7.95
C CYS A 104 -12.37 -29.14 7.40
N SER A 105 -12.31 -29.29 6.08
CA SER A 105 -11.11 -29.71 5.37
C SER A 105 -10.09 -28.59 5.25
N ILE A 106 -8.83 -28.95 4.97
CA ILE A 106 -7.76 -27.96 4.79
C ILE A 106 -8.10 -26.93 3.69
N THR A 107 -8.62 -27.38 2.55
CA THR A 107 -9.00 -26.52 1.43
C THR A 107 -10.11 -25.52 1.81
N GLN A 108 -11.04 -25.93 2.66
CA GLN A 108 -12.10 -25.05 3.17
C GLN A 108 -11.52 -23.97 4.09
N ILE A 109 -10.55 -24.32 4.93
CA ILE A 109 -9.84 -23.36 5.79
C ILE A 109 -9.00 -22.40 4.98
N GLU A 110 -8.29 -22.87 3.96
CA GLU A 110 -7.54 -22.00 3.04
C GLU A 110 -8.46 -20.95 2.39
N PHE A 111 -9.67 -21.36 1.99
CA PHE A 111 -10.68 -20.43 1.50
C PHE A 111 -11.16 -19.45 2.56
N LEU A 112 -11.44 -19.90 3.79
CA LEU A 112 -11.83 -19.02 4.89
C LEU A 112 -10.75 -17.98 5.19
N GLN A 113 -9.47 -18.39 5.17
CA GLN A 113 -8.33 -17.50 5.36
C GLN A 113 -8.20 -16.46 4.23
N THR A 114 -8.52 -16.87 3.00
CA THR A 114 -8.58 -15.99 1.82
C THR A 114 -9.65 -14.91 2.00
N VAL A 115 -10.85 -15.30 2.43
CA VAL A 115 -11.96 -14.38 2.72
C VAL A 115 -11.64 -13.45 3.88
N ASN A 116 -10.96 -13.95 4.91
CA ASN A 116 -10.50 -13.15 6.04
C ASN A 116 -9.51 -12.06 5.61
N SER A 117 -8.58 -12.42 4.73
CA SER A 117 -7.54 -11.53 4.21
C SER A 117 -8.02 -10.58 3.11
N ASN A 118 -9.30 -10.64 2.71
CA ASN A 118 -9.87 -9.88 1.59
C ASN A 118 -9.16 -10.11 0.25
N ILE A 119 -8.62 -11.30 0.04
CA ILE A 119 -7.93 -11.64 -1.20
C ILE A 119 -8.97 -12.10 -2.23
N PRO A 120 -8.91 -11.62 -3.48
CA PRO A 120 -9.82 -12.05 -4.53
C PRO A 120 -9.65 -13.54 -4.84
N VAL A 121 -10.78 -14.26 -4.86
CA VAL A 121 -10.84 -15.70 -5.12
C VAL A 121 -11.61 -16.01 -6.40
N PHE A 122 -11.08 -16.94 -7.19
CA PHE A 122 -11.77 -17.55 -8.33
C PHE A 122 -12.13 -18.99 -7.98
N THR A 123 -13.41 -19.24 -7.73
CA THR A 123 -13.91 -20.56 -7.33
C THR A 123 -14.40 -21.35 -8.54
N PHE A 124 -13.87 -22.56 -8.69
CA PHE A 124 -14.23 -23.52 -9.72
C PHE A 124 -14.76 -24.80 -9.07
N VAL A 125 -15.90 -25.31 -9.54
CA VAL A 125 -16.47 -26.57 -9.06
C VAL A 125 -16.66 -27.52 -10.23
N SER A 126 -16.28 -28.79 -10.05
CA SER A 126 -16.52 -29.82 -11.07
C SER A 126 -18.01 -29.90 -11.40
N LEU A 127 -18.34 -30.01 -12.69
CA LEU A 127 -19.72 -30.11 -13.16
C LEU A 127 -20.48 -31.28 -12.50
N GLY A 128 -19.82 -32.43 -12.32
CA GLY A 128 -20.44 -33.58 -11.65
C GLY A 128 -20.82 -33.27 -10.20
N VAL A 129 -19.93 -32.62 -9.46
CA VAL A 129 -20.18 -32.21 -8.07
C VAL A 129 -21.30 -31.17 -7.98
N MET A 130 -21.38 -30.24 -8.94
CA MET A 130 -22.48 -29.26 -8.99
C MET A 130 -23.82 -29.90 -9.29
N ASN A 131 -23.87 -30.90 -10.18
CA ASN A 131 -25.10 -31.65 -10.45
C ASN A 131 -25.57 -32.42 -9.21
N ASP A 132 -24.64 -33.10 -8.54
CA ASP A 132 -24.90 -33.80 -7.28
C ASP A 132 -25.35 -32.83 -6.18
N TYR A 133 -24.78 -31.62 -6.13
CA TYR A 133 -25.19 -30.55 -5.21
C TYR A 133 -26.63 -30.10 -5.48
N TYR A 134 -27.01 -29.86 -6.73
CA TYR A 134 -28.40 -29.48 -7.06
C TYR A 134 -29.39 -30.57 -6.69
N PHE A 135 -29.04 -31.84 -6.92
CA PHE A 135 -29.85 -32.96 -6.49
C PHE A 135 -30.00 -32.99 -4.95
N TRP A 136 -28.91 -32.76 -4.21
CA TRP A 136 -28.94 -32.68 -2.75
C TRP A 136 -29.83 -31.54 -2.25
N VAL A 137 -29.69 -30.33 -2.80
CA VAL A 137 -30.51 -29.16 -2.41
C VAL A 137 -31.99 -29.42 -2.60
N GLN A 138 -32.40 -30.05 -3.71
CA GLN A 138 -33.81 -30.35 -3.99
C GLN A 138 -34.41 -31.37 -3.02
N ASN A 139 -33.59 -32.26 -2.47
CA ASN A 139 -34.06 -33.38 -1.66
C ASN A 139 -33.79 -33.18 -0.16
N LYS A 140 -33.23 -32.04 0.27
CA LYS A 140 -32.74 -31.74 1.64
C LYS A 140 -33.71 -32.10 2.77
N GLU A 141 -35.01 -32.00 2.53
CA GLU A 141 -36.05 -32.25 3.52
C GLU A 141 -36.38 -33.75 3.69
N ASN A 142 -35.83 -34.61 2.82
CA ASN A 142 -36.05 -36.06 2.89
C ASN A 142 -35.12 -36.70 3.94
N ALA A 143 -35.70 -37.44 4.89
CA ALA A 143 -35.00 -38.04 6.03
C ALA A 143 -33.85 -39.02 5.69
N ASN A 144 -33.74 -39.47 4.43
CA ASN A 144 -32.76 -40.49 4.00
C ASN A 144 -31.59 -39.94 3.19
N ILE A 145 -31.45 -38.61 3.04
CA ILE A 145 -30.43 -38.02 2.16
C ILE A 145 -29.00 -38.39 2.56
N ASP A 146 -28.75 -38.53 3.86
CA ASP A 146 -27.41 -38.80 4.42
C ASP A 146 -26.92 -40.21 4.08
N GLN A 147 -27.80 -41.10 3.57
CA GLN A 147 -27.47 -42.46 3.13
C GLN A 147 -27.34 -42.59 1.61
N ILE A 148 -27.61 -41.53 0.85
CA ILE A 148 -27.56 -41.58 -0.61
C ILE A 148 -26.11 -41.51 -1.08
N SER A 149 -25.68 -42.47 -1.88
CA SER A 149 -24.41 -42.43 -2.60
C SER A 149 -24.54 -41.52 -3.82
N PHE A 150 -23.75 -40.45 -3.85
CA PHE A 150 -23.63 -39.57 -5.02
C PHE A 150 -22.60 -40.14 -6.00
N LEU A 151 -22.79 -39.89 -7.30
CA LEU A 151 -21.98 -40.52 -8.34
C LEU A 151 -20.54 -39.98 -8.36
N THR A 152 -20.37 -38.69 -8.06
CA THR A 152 -19.08 -37.99 -8.19
C THR A 152 -18.33 -37.91 -6.86
N ILE A 153 -19.00 -38.16 -5.73
CA ILE A 153 -18.42 -37.98 -4.38
C ILE A 153 -17.87 -39.30 -3.86
N GLU A 154 -16.68 -39.24 -3.27
CA GLU A 154 -15.97 -40.42 -2.78
C GLU A 154 -16.69 -41.13 -1.60
N SER A 155 -17.27 -40.37 -0.67
CA SER A 155 -17.98 -40.94 0.48
C SER A 155 -19.28 -40.19 0.80
N PRO A 156 -20.40 -40.91 1.04
CA PRO A 156 -21.68 -40.30 1.40
C PRO A 156 -21.60 -39.40 2.65
N GLU A 157 -20.81 -39.81 3.64
CA GLU A 157 -20.62 -39.05 4.89
C GLU A 157 -19.97 -37.68 4.67
N THR A 158 -19.07 -37.57 3.69
CA THR A 158 -18.37 -36.31 3.41
C THR A 158 -19.13 -35.39 2.48
N ALA A 159 -20.12 -35.92 1.76
CA ALA A 159 -20.94 -35.18 0.80
C ALA A 159 -21.59 -33.94 1.44
N LYS A 160 -22.13 -34.09 2.66
CA LYS A 160 -22.76 -33.00 3.42
C LYS A 160 -21.81 -31.82 3.63
N TYR A 161 -20.53 -32.06 3.86
CA TYR A 161 -19.55 -30.98 4.09
C TYR A 161 -19.13 -30.31 2.78
N ILE A 162 -18.99 -31.06 1.68
CA ILE A 162 -18.69 -30.49 0.36
C ILE A 162 -19.86 -29.61 -0.10
N PHE A 163 -21.09 -30.13 -0.02
CA PHE A 163 -22.29 -29.38 -0.41
C PHE A 163 -22.58 -28.20 0.50
N GLY A 164 -22.43 -28.37 1.82
CA GLY A 164 -22.55 -27.28 2.77
C GLY A 164 -21.54 -26.16 2.49
N PHE A 165 -20.34 -26.51 2.02
CA PHE A 165 -19.35 -25.52 1.62
C PHE A 165 -19.71 -24.79 0.32
N ILE A 166 -20.23 -25.49 -0.69
CA ILE A 166 -20.72 -24.84 -1.92
C ILE A 166 -21.87 -23.88 -1.60
N GLU A 167 -22.82 -24.29 -0.76
CA GLU A 167 -23.91 -23.45 -0.29
C GLU A 167 -23.39 -22.23 0.50
N PHE A 168 -22.38 -22.43 1.34
CA PHE A 168 -21.72 -21.36 2.07
C PHE A 168 -21.12 -20.31 1.13
N ILE A 169 -20.37 -20.74 0.09
CA ILE A 169 -19.79 -19.81 -0.89
C ILE A 169 -20.88 -19.01 -1.60
N HIS A 170 -21.97 -19.64 -2.02
CA HIS A 170 -23.10 -18.96 -2.67
C HIS A 170 -23.70 -17.83 -1.81
N ARG A 171 -23.72 -18.02 -0.48
CA ARG A 171 -24.31 -17.08 0.48
C ARG A 171 -23.39 -15.92 0.87
N LEU A 172 -22.11 -15.92 0.46
CA LEU A 172 -21.21 -14.80 0.74
C LEU A 172 -21.69 -13.51 0.06
N ARG A 173 -21.56 -12.36 0.75
CA ARG A 173 -21.89 -11.04 0.17
C ARG A 173 -20.96 -10.63 -0.98
N VAL A 174 -19.70 -11.07 -0.94
CA VAL A 174 -18.66 -10.70 -1.89
C VAL A 174 -17.81 -11.93 -2.20
N GLY A 175 -17.35 -12.08 -3.45
CA GLY A 175 -16.50 -13.21 -3.85
C GLY A 175 -17.25 -14.55 -3.96
N ASN A 176 -18.58 -14.51 -4.06
CA ASN A 176 -19.46 -15.67 -4.21
C ASN A 176 -19.58 -16.20 -5.65
N SER A 177 -18.68 -15.77 -6.55
CA SER A 177 -18.68 -16.24 -7.94
C SER A 177 -18.19 -17.67 -8.00
N ILE A 178 -19.05 -18.57 -8.49
CA ILE A 178 -18.71 -19.98 -8.75
C ILE A 178 -18.81 -20.24 -10.24
N ALA A 179 -17.74 -20.75 -10.82
CA ALA A 179 -17.72 -21.25 -12.20
C ALA A 179 -17.71 -22.78 -12.19
N THR A 180 -18.48 -23.40 -13.06
CA THR A 180 -18.43 -24.86 -13.24
C THR A 180 -17.41 -25.23 -14.29
N PHE A 181 -16.76 -26.38 -14.15
CA PHE A 181 -15.85 -26.90 -15.18
C PHE A 181 -16.03 -28.40 -15.42
N SER A 182 -15.90 -28.81 -16.68
CA SER A 182 -15.82 -30.23 -17.08
C SER A 182 -14.41 -30.61 -17.52
N ASN A 183 -13.67 -29.64 -18.06
CA ASN A 183 -12.31 -29.78 -18.54
C ASN A 183 -11.45 -28.60 -18.04
N LEU A 184 -10.13 -28.75 -18.15
CA LEU A 184 -9.21 -27.70 -17.72
C LEU A 184 -9.22 -26.48 -18.65
N ASP A 185 -9.54 -26.64 -19.93
CA ASP A 185 -9.58 -25.54 -20.89
C ASP A 185 -10.66 -24.52 -20.53
N GLU A 186 -11.79 -24.94 -19.95
CA GLU A 186 -12.80 -24.05 -19.39
C GLU A 186 -12.24 -23.18 -18.28
N ILE A 187 -11.46 -23.76 -17.34
CA ILE A 187 -10.78 -23.01 -16.28
C ILE A 187 -9.81 -22.00 -16.89
N LYS A 188 -8.92 -22.45 -17.80
CA LYS A 188 -7.92 -21.58 -18.46
C LYS A 188 -8.59 -20.43 -19.21
N ASN A 189 -9.65 -20.72 -19.98
CA ASN A 189 -10.39 -19.71 -20.75
C ASN A 189 -11.13 -18.73 -19.83
N HIS A 190 -11.71 -19.21 -18.73
CA HIS A 190 -12.35 -18.35 -17.74
C HIS A 190 -11.32 -17.40 -17.11
N LEU A 191 -10.20 -17.93 -16.59
CA LEU A 191 -9.14 -17.12 -16.00
C LEU A 191 -8.57 -16.10 -16.98
N ARG A 192 -8.30 -16.50 -18.24
CA ARG A 192 -7.84 -15.59 -19.30
C ARG A 192 -8.79 -14.40 -19.48
N LYS A 193 -10.11 -14.65 -19.55
CA LYS A 193 -11.12 -13.60 -19.69
C LYS A 193 -11.17 -12.70 -18.46
N GLN A 194 -11.16 -13.29 -17.26
CA GLN A 194 -11.22 -12.54 -16.00
C GLN A 194 -9.98 -11.66 -15.78
N TRP A 195 -8.79 -12.18 -16.07
CA TRP A 195 -7.55 -11.42 -15.94
C TRP A 195 -7.46 -10.31 -16.99
N ALA A 196 -7.86 -10.58 -18.23
CA ALA A 196 -7.96 -9.54 -19.27
C ALA A 196 -8.96 -8.43 -18.87
N ALA A 197 -10.12 -8.80 -18.31
CA ALA A 197 -11.12 -7.85 -17.82
C ALA A 197 -10.60 -7.03 -16.64
N LYS A 198 -9.90 -7.65 -15.67
CA LYS A 198 -9.22 -6.94 -14.57
C LYS A 198 -8.20 -5.94 -15.10
N PHE A 199 -7.38 -6.34 -16.06
CA PHE A 199 -6.40 -5.43 -16.66
C PHE A 199 -7.06 -4.27 -17.41
N GLN A 200 -8.11 -4.55 -18.19
CA GLN A 200 -8.91 -3.51 -18.85
C GLN A 200 -9.51 -2.53 -17.84
N HIS A 201 -10.04 -3.03 -16.73
CA HIS A 201 -10.59 -2.21 -15.66
C HIS A 201 -9.52 -1.33 -15.01
N LEU A 202 -8.33 -1.88 -14.73
CA LEU A 202 -7.19 -1.11 -14.21
C LEU A 202 -6.78 0.03 -15.15
N LEU A 203 -6.66 -0.24 -16.45
CA LEU A 203 -6.35 0.79 -17.46
C LEU A 203 -7.46 1.85 -17.59
N ARG A 204 -8.70 1.49 -17.28
CA ARG A 204 -9.81 2.44 -17.25
C ARG A 204 -9.73 3.33 -16.02
N VAL A 205 -9.55 2.75 -14.84
CA VAL A 205 -9.39 3.47 -13.58
C VAL A 205 -8.20 4.43 -13.65
N GLU A 206 -7.08 4.02 -14.23
CA GLU A 206 -5.92 4.89 -14.42
C GLU A 206 -6.24 6.13 -15.27
N ARG A 207 -7.01 5.96 -16.36
CA ARG A 207 -7.44 7.07 -17.21
C ARG A 207 -8.44 7.98 -16.52
N GLU A 208 -9.40 7.40 -15.80
CA GLU A 208 -10.41 8.15 -15.02
C GLU A 208 -9.70 8.98 -13.94
N ASN A 209 -8.77 8.39 -13.17
CA ASN A 209 -7.97 9.09 -12.17
C ASN A 209 -7.15 10.24 -12.80
N ALA A 210 -6.54 10.02 -13.96
CA ALA A 210 -5.80 11.08 -14.65
C ALA A 210 -6.72 12.23 -15.10
N GLN A 211 -7.96 11.94 -15.46
CA GLN A 211 -8.96 12.95 -15.81
C GLN A 211 -9.49 13.70 -14.58
N GLU A 212 -9.76 13.00 -13.48
CA GLU A 212 -10.14 13.60 -12.20
C GLU A 212 -9.06 14.54 -11.67
N CYS A 213 -7.78 14.14 -11.75
CA CYS A 213 -6.66 15.02 -11.39
C CYS A 213 -6.65 16.30 -12.24
N LYS A 214 -6.93 16.22 -13.55
CA LYS A 214 -7.04 17.40 -14.41
C LYS A 214 -8.21 18.30 -14.01
N GLN A 215 -9.38 17.73 -13.73
CA GLN A 215 -10.55 18.50 -13.28
C GLN A 215 -10.28 19.18 -11.94
N THR A 216 -9.66 18.47 -11.00
CA THR A 216 -9.24 19.00 -9.70
C THR A 216 -8.30 20.20 -9.88
N ASN A 217 -7.29 20.08 -10.76
CA ASN A 217 -6.37 21.18 -11.04
C ASN A 217 -7.08 22.40 -11.68
N ILE A 218 -8.07 22.18 -12.54
CA ILE A 218 -8.88 23.27 -13.11
C ILE A 218 -9.70 23.97 -12.02
N ILE A 219 -10.29 23.22 -11.10
CA ILE A 219 -11.05 23.77 -9.97
C ILE A 219 -10.13 24.58 -9.06
N LEU A 220 -8.96 24.05 -8.71
CA LEU A 220 -7.95 24.75 -7.91
C LEU A 220 -7.52 26.07 -8.56
N LYS A 221 -7.31 26.08 -9.89
CA LYS A 221 -7.00 27.31 -10.62
C LYS A 221 -8.13 28.34 -10.51
N ARG A 222 -9.39 27.93 -10.65
CA ARG A 222 -10.55 28.84 -10.52
C ARG A 222 -10.67 29.41 -9.10
N ILE A 223 -10.36 28.62 -8.07
CA ILE A 223 -10.33 29.11 -6.69
C ILE A 223 -9.25 30.20 -6.56
N SER A 224 -8.05 29.96 -7.08
CA SER A 224 -6.96 30.95 -7.09
C SER A 224 -7.34 32.25 -7.84
N ASP A 225 -8.04 32.14 -8.97
CA ASP A 225 -8.56 33.30 -9.71
C ASP A 225 -9.60 34.08 -8.88
N LEU A 226 -10.50 33.37 -8.16
CA LEU A 226 -11.48 33.99 -7.28
C LEU A 226 -10.83 34.68 -6.07
N GLU A 227 -9.84 34.06 -5.46
CA GLU A 227 -9.04 34.67 -4.39
C GLU A 227 -8.40 35.97 -4.89
N THR A 228 -7.83 35.95 -6.09
CA THR A 228 -7.23 37.14 -6.71
C THR A 228 -8.26 38.24 -6.95
N ALA A 229 -9.47 37.90 -7.40
CA ALA A 229 -10.57 38.85 -7.58
C ALA A 229 -11.07 39.44 -6.25
N VAL A 230 -11.19 38.62 -5.21
CA VAL A 230 -11.52 39.07 -3.85
C VAL A 230 -10.43 39.98 -3.31
N PHE A 231 -9.14 39.63 -3.47
CA PHE A 231 -8.04 40.51 -3.07
C PHE A 231 -8.02 41.81 -3.88
N ALA A 232 -8.48 41.79 -5.13
CA ALA A 232 -8.59 43.01 -5.93
C ALA A 232 -9.68 43.96 -5.41
N SER A 233 -10.77 43.44 -4.83
CA SER A 233 -11.88 44.25 -4.29
C SER A 233 -11.62 44.82 -2.89
N ILE A 234 -10.63 44.28 -2.15
CA ILE A 234 -10.17 44.85 -0.88
C ILE A 234 -9.54 46.24 -1.14
N SER A 235 -10.17 47.29 -0.63
CA SER A 235 -9.74 48.69 -0.84
C SER A 235 -8.49 49.08 -0.05
N ASN A 236 -8.18 48.35 1.03
CA ASN A 236 -6.99 48.60 1.85
C ASN A 236 -5.78 47.82 1.28
N ILE A 237 -4.79 48.57 0.81
CA ILE A 237 -3.56 48.04 0.19
C ILE A 237 -2.80 47.11 1.14
N ASP A 238 -2.81 47.38 2.44
CA ASP A 238 -2.12 46.54 3.43
C ASP A 238 -2.84 45.21 3.62
N LEU A 239 -4.17 45.20 3.72
CA LEU A 239 -4.95 43.96 3.80
C LEU A 239 -4.82 43.14 2.51
N LYS A 240 -4.75 43.80 1.35
CA LYS A 240 -4.52 43.16 0.06
C LYS A 240 -3.13 42.52 -0.04
N ASN A 241 -2.10 43.20 0.47
CA ASN A 241 -0.73 42.68 0.50
C ASN A 241 -0.59 41.52 1.50
N ILE A 242 -1.25 41.60 2.67
CA ILE A 242 -1.30 40.51 3.64
C ILE A 242 -1.99 39.29 3.02
N ALA A 243 -3.16 39.47 2.40
CA ALA A 243 -3.92 38.35 1.87
C ALA A 243 -3.26 37.67 0.65
N ARG A 244 -2.65 38.46 -0.25
CA ARG A 244 -1.77 37.92 -1.31
C ARG A 244 -0.54 37.22 -0.74
N GLY A 245 0.05 37.79 0.30
CA GLY A 245 1.20 37.21 1.00
C GLY A 245 0.86 35.88 1.65
N ILE A 246 -0.33 35.73 2.24
CA ILE A 246 -0.79 34.45 2.79
C ILE A 246 -0.72 33.38 1.69
N ASN A 247 -1.43 33.54 0.57
CA ASN A 247 -1.43 32.53 -0.49
C ASN A 247 -0.07 32.24 -1.10
N ASN A 248 0.77 33.26 -1.29
CA ASN A 248 2.09 33.07 -1.87
C ASN A 248 3.06 32.31 -0.95
N TYR A 249 2.92 32.49 0.36
CA TYR A 249 3.88 32.01 1.37
C TYR A 249 3.34 30.90 2.28
N VAL A 250 2.08 30.44 2.12
CA VAL A 250 1.51 29.32 2.92
C VAL A 250 2.43 28.12 2.95
N ASP A 251 2.82 27.59 1.79
CA ASP A 251 3.63 26.37 1.71
C ASP A 251 5.02 26.54 2.34
N LEU A 252 5.62 27.72 2.14
CA LEU A 252 6.92 28.08 2.71
C LEU A 252 6.83 28.14 4.25
N ILE A 253 5.80 28.79 4.79
CA ILE A 253 5.62 28.98 6.23
C ILE A 253 5.27 27.65 6.90
N ILE A 254 4.44 26.81 6.28
CA ILE A 254 4.16 25.44 6.74
C ILE A 254 5.47 24.63 6.76
N PHE A 255 6.25 24.69 5.68
CA PHE A 255 7.53 23.97 5.59
C PHE A 255 8.51 24.40 6.71
N LEU A 256 8.67 25.71 6.94
CA LEU A 256 9.52 26.23 8.02
C LEU A 256 9.00 25.84 9.40
N HIS A 257 7.68 25.87 9.59
CA HIS A 257 7.06 25.43 10.83
C HIS A 257 7.37 23.95 11.12
N LEU A 258 7.24 23.09 10.12
CA LEU A 258 7.52 21.66 10.24
C LEU A 258 9.01 21.33 10.42
N LEU A 259 9.91 22.20 9.97
CA LEU A 259 11.36 22.11 10.22
C LEU A 259 11.77 22.61 11.61
N SER A 260 10.88 23.28 12.35
CA SER A 260 11.14 23.76 13.70
C SER A 260 10.76 22.70 14.75
N LYS A 261 11.71 22.31 15.61
CA LYS A 261 11.41 21.51 16.82
C LYS A 261 10.82 22.36 17.96
N GLU A 262 11.11 23.67 17.96
CA GLU A 262 10.73 24.62 19.00
C GLU A 262 9.98 25.81 18.39
N LYS A 263 8.80 26.12 18.93
CA LYS A 263 7.92 27.20 18.43
C LYS A 263 8.54 28.59 18.56
N ASP A 264 9.42 28.80 19.55
CA ASP A 264 9.95 30.13 19.90
C ASP A 264 11.03 30.64 18.95
N LYS A 265 11.69 29.74 18.19
CA LYS A 265 12.74 30.12 17.22
C LYS A 265 12.19 30.86 16.00
N LEU A 266 10.93 30.62 15.64
CA LEU A 266 10.31 31.24 14.47
C LEU A 266 10.03 32.73 14.68
N ASP A 267 9.60 33.12 15.89
CA ASP A 267 9.31 34.52 16.24
C ASP A 267 10.58 35.39 16.31
N GLU A 268 11.74 34.79 16.60
CA GLU A 268 13.03 35.46 16.52
C GLU A 268 13.48 35.67 15.07
N ILE A 269 13.30 34.65 14.20
CA ILE A 269 13.62 34.74 12.77
C ILE A 269 12.80 35.84 12.07
N LEU A 270 11.57 36.10 12.49
CA LEU A 270 10.74 37.17 11.94
C LEU A 270 11.21 38.59 12.33
N LYS A 271 12.02 38.71 13.38
CA LYS A 271 12.53 40.01 13.86
C LYS A 271 13.79 40.45 13.14
N GLU A 272 14.54 39.52 12.56
CA GLU A 272 15.80 39.74 11.85
C GLU A 272 15.63 39.56 10.33
N ASN A 273 16.40 40.28 9.51
CA ASN A 273 16.45 40.04 8.07
C ASN A 273 17.51 38.97 7.82
N VAL A 274 17.09 37.71 7.74
CA VAL A 274 17.96 36.53 7.67
C VAL A 274 17.90 35.89 6.28
N ASP A 275 19.05 35.80 5.61
CA ASP A 275 19.18 35.09 4.33
C ASP A 275 19.00 33.58 4.50
N TRP A 276 18.63 32.88 3.42
CA TRP A 276 18.33 31.43 3.45
C TRP A 276 19.42 30.57 4.11
N ASN A 277 20.70 30.86 3.84
CA ASN A 277 21.81 30.09 4.41
C ASN A 277 21.90 30.26 5.92
N ARG A 278 21.71 31.49 6.41
CA ARG A 278 21.73 31.79 7.84
C ARG A 278 20.49 31.22 8.53
N LEU A 279 19.35 31.18 7.85
CA LEU A 279 18.15 30.49 8.32
C LEU A 279 18.43 29.00 8.54
N MET A 280 19.05 28.33 7.57
CA MET A 280 19.38 26.89 7.69
C MET A 280 20.38 26.61 8.82
N GLU A 281 21.35 27.52 9.05
CA GLU A 281 22.24 27.44 10.20
C GLU A 281 21.50 27.54 11.54
N ILE A 282 20.49 28.41 11.65
CA ILE A 282 19.64 28.56 12.85
C ILE A 282 18.84 27.27 13.11
N TYR A 283 18.38 26.61 12.04
CA TYR A 283 17.74 25.29 12.12
C TYR A 283 18.72 24.14 12.39
N ASN A 284 20.02 24.41 12.58
CA ASN A 284 21.07 23.41 12.78
C ASN A 284 21.19 22.38 11.65
N ILE A 285 20.81 22.75 10.42
CA ILE A 285 20.96 21.89 9.24
C ILE A 285 22.42 21.95 8.78
N ASP A 286 23.04 20.79 8.62
CA ASP A 286 24.45 20.64 8.22
C ASP A 286 24.58 20.20 6.75
N ALA A 287 23.62 19.39 6.26
CA ALA A 287 23.60 18.92 4.88
C ALA A 287 22.19 18.64 4.36
N ILE A 288 22.06 18.67 3.03
CA ILE A 288 20.86 18.36 2.27
C ILE A 288 21.18 17.21 1.31
N VAL A 289 20.42 16.13 1.39
CA VAL A 289 20.57 14.95 0.53
C VAL A 289 19.44 14.92 -0.48
N ASN A 290 19.78 14.79 -1.76
CA ASN A 290 18.77 14.58 -2.79
C ASN A 290 18.69 13.08 -3.15
N MET A 291 17.54 12.46 -2.87
CA MET A 291 17.29 11.05 -3.17
C MET A 291 16.52 10.84 -4.50
N SER A 292 16.34 11.88 -5.31
CA SER A 292 15.51 11.84 -6.53
C SER A 292 15.96 10.84 -7.59
N ASN A 293 17.22 10.40 -7.59
CA ASN A 293 17.77 9.42 -8.53
C ASN A 293 17.67 7.95 -8.04
N THR A 294 17.08 7.70 -6.87
CA THR A 294 16.95 6.33 -6.34
C THR A 294 15.70 5.62 -6.90
N GLN A 295 15.85 4.39 -7.39
CA GLN A 295 14.74 3.59 -7.93
C GLN A 295 13.76 3.08 -6.86
N VAL A 296 14.03 3.35 -5.59
CA VAL A 296 13.19 2.94 -4.46
C VAL A 296 12.00 3.90 -4.34
N ARG A 297 10.82 3.45 -4.78
CA ARG A 297 9.53 4.19 -4.71
C ARG A 297 9.20 4.78 -3.33
N LYS A 298 9.78 4.24 -2.24
CA LYS A 298 9.56 4.68 -0.85
C LYS A 298 10.45 5.85 -0.39
N LEU A 299 11.52 6.20 -1.13
CA LEU A 299 12.52 7.21 -0.72
C LEU A 299 12.54 8.46 -1.63
N ARG A 300 11.39 8.84 -2.20
CA ARG A 300 11.31 10.08 -2.99
C ARG A 300 11.23 11.29 -2.06
N GLY A 301 12.23 12.16 -2.15
CA GLY A 301 12.25 13.47 -1.50
C GLY A 301 13.64 13.93 -1.08
N ILE A 302 13.69 15.07 -0.41
CA ILE A 302 14.92 15.64 0.14
C ILE A 302 15.04 15.31 1.63
N ILE A 303 16.26 15.01 2.06
CA ILE A 303 16.59 14.78 3.46
C ILE A 303 17.45 15.94 3.99
N PHE A 304 17.04 16.54 5.10
CA PHE A 304 17.82 17.56 5.82
C PHE A 304 18.48 16.92 7.03
N ILE A 305 19.81 16.89 7.05
CA ILE A 305 20.60 16.31 8.14
C ILE A 305 20.98 17.43 9.10
N LEU A 306 20.73 17.19 10.39
CA LEU A 306 21.08 18.10 11.48
C LEU A 306 22.52 17.88 11.95
N LYS A 307 23.10 18.89 12.61
CA LYS A 307 24.47 18.84 13.18
C LYS A 307 24.69 17.71 14.19
N ASP A 308 23.63 17.23 14.83
CA ASP A 308 23.64 16.10 15.78
C ASP A 308 23.58 14.72 15.08
N GLY A 309 23.33 14.71 13.76
CA GLY A 309 23.22 13.51 12.93
C GLY A 309 21.80 12.98 12.73
N THR A 310 20.81 13.54 13.44
CA THR A 310 19.38 13.27 13.19
C THR A 310 18.92 13.92 11.89
N TYR A 311 17.75 13.54 11.36
CA TYR A 311 17.34 14.04 10.04
C TYR A 311 15.84 14.25 9.87
N PHE A 312 15.48 15.20 9.01
CA PHE A 312 14.14 15.39 8.49
C PHE A 312 14.03 14.78 7.10
N GLN A 313 13.04 13.92 6.88
CA GLN A 313 12.67 13.43 5.56
C GLN A 313 11.48 14.22 5.05
N THR A 314 11.61 14.78 3.85
CA THR A 314 10.53 15.51 3.20
C THR A 314 9.96 14.73 2.03
N ARG A 315 8.70 15.00 1.69
CA ARG A 315 8.08 14.56 0.42
C ARG A 315 8.22 15.60 -0.69
N TYR A 316 8.81 16.77 -0.39
CA TYR A 316 9.08 17.81 -1.36
C TYR A 316 10.22 17.39 -2.29
N ASP A 317 10.08 17.74 -3.56
CA ASP A 317 11.14 17.57 -4.55
C ASP A 317 12.13 18.73 -4.52
N PHE A 318 13.23 18.59 -5.27
CA PHE A 318 14.27 19.60 -5.34
C PHE A 318 13.79 20.94 -5.89
N HIS A 319 12.87 20.91 -6.85
CA HIS A 319 12.29 22.13 -7.41
C HIS A 319 11.48 22.91 -6.35
N SER A 320 10.66 22.22 -5.56
CA SER A 320 9.87 22.83 -4.48
C SER A 320 10.76 23.52 -3.44
N ILE A 321 11.88 22.89 -3.06
CA ILE A 321 12.83 23.48 -2.10
C ILE A 321 13.54 24.71 -2.68
N ASP A 322 13.89 24.70 -3.97
CA ASP A 322 14.45 25.88 -4.64
C ASP A 322 13.42 27.02 -4.75
N GLU A 323 12.16 26.71 -5.02
CA GLU A 323 11.07 27.69 -5.00
C GLU A 323 10.85 28.28 -3.60
N PHE A 324 10.93 27.46 -2.54
CA PHE A 324 10.89 27.97 -1.15
C PHE A 324 12.05 28.91 -0.85
N ARG A 325 13.26 28.60 -1.33
CA ARG A 325 14.41 29.49 -1.18
C ARG A 325 14.16 30.85 -1.85
N LYS A 326 13.67 30.87 -3.10
CA LYS A 326 13.34 32.13 -3.81
C LYS A 326 12.26 32.92 -3.09
N LYS A 327 11.18 32.24 -2.68
CA LYS A 327 10.08 32.86 -1.93
C LYS A 327 10.56 33.43 -0.59
N TRP A 328 11.49 32.76 0.10
CA TRP A 328 12.07 33.29 1.34
C TRP A 328 12.88 34.55 1.10
N GLU A 329 13.68 34.61 0.03
CA GLU A 329 14.43 35.81 -0.36
C GLU A 329 13.53 37.04 -0.59
N GLU A 330 12.33 36.82 -1.10
CA GLU A 330 11.32 37.87 -1.24
C GLU A 330 10.64 38.18 0.11
N PHE A 331 10.25 37.14 0.86
CA PHE A 331 9.52 37.26 2.12
C PHE A 331 10.33 37.98 3.19
N HIS A 332 11.63 37.64 3.35
CA HIS A 332 12.50 38.25 4.37
C HIS A 332 12.80 39.74 4.10
N ARG A 333 12.49 40.27 2.91
CA ARG A 333 12.66 41.69 2.58
C ARG A 333 11.40 42.53 2.79
N MET A 334 10.25 41.89 3.06
CA MET A 334 8.98 42.59 3.29
C MET A 334 8.98 43.42 4.58
N GLU A 335 8.02 44.34 4.70
CA GLU A 335 7.84 45.14 5.92
C GLU A 335 7.48 44.25 7.11
N LYS A 336 8.12 44.51 8.27
CA LYS A 336 7.98 43.71 9.50
C LYS A 336 6.52 43.50 9.93
N ARG A 337 5.68 44.54 9.82
CA ARG A 337 4.25 44.48 10.17
C ARG A 337 3.49 43.48 9.29
N ILE A 338 3.74 43.50 7.98
CA ILE A 338 3.10 42.63 6.99
C ILE A 338 3.57 41.18 7.18
N LYS A 339 4.88 40.96 7.37
CA LYS A 339 5.44 39.62 7.67
C LYS A 339 4.78 38.98 8.88
N SER A 340 4.69 39.71 10.00
CA SER A 340 4.10 39.18 11.22
C SER A 340 2.61 38.85 11.05
N ALA A 341 1.88 39.67 10.29
CA ALA A 341 0.47 39.43 10.04
C ALA A 341 0.24 38.18 9.17
N ILE A 342 1.01 38.01 8.09
CA ILE A 342 0.95 36.83 7.22
C ILE A 342 1.30 35.56 8.01
N PHE A 343 2.41 35.61 8.75
CA PHE A 343 2.92 34.47 9.51
C PHE A 343 1.93 34.01 10.59
N ASN A 344 1.41 34.95 11.39
CA ASN A 344 0.45 34.62 12.44
C ASN A 344 -0.87 34.09 11.87
N ALA A 345 -1.36 34.67 10.78
CA ALA A 345 -2.59 34.20 10.13
C ALA A 345 -2.47 32.74 9.64
N ILE A 346 -1.33 32.37 9.07
CA ILE A 346 -1.08 30.99 8.62
C ILE A 346 -0.93 30.03 9.81
N LEU A 347 -0.18 30.41 10.85
CA LEU A 347 -0.02 29.57 12.04
C LEU A 347 -1.34 29.34 12.79
N ASP A 348 -2.22 30.33 12.84
CA ASP A 348 -3.52 30.19 13.49
C ASP A 348 -4.47 29.27 12.69
N ASP A 349 -4.41 29.28 11.36
CA ASP A 349 -5.17 28.33 10.52
C ASP A 349 -4.65 26.88 10.67
N ILE A 350 -3.34 26.71 10.87
CA ILE A 350 -2.69 25.41 11.10
C ILE A 350 -3.14 24.75 12.41
N LYS A 351 -3.35 25.51 13.48
CA LYS A 351 -3.71 24.97 14.81
C LYS A 351 -5.04 24.21 14.84
N GLY A 352 -5.89 24.39 13.82
CA GLY A 352 -7.21 23.75 13.73
C GLY A 352 -7.34 22.60 12.72
N LYS A 353 -6.29 22.25 11.98
CA LYS A 353 -6.36 21.27 10.87
C LYS A 353 -5.32 20.16 10.99
N VAL A 354 -5.68 18.96 10.53
CA VAL A 354 -4.73 17.85 10.34
C VAL A 354 -3.86 18.18 9.12
N ILE A 355 -2.64 18.67 9.35
CA ILE A 355 -1.65 18.80 8.28
C ILE A 355 -1.21 17.38 7.88
N LEU A 356 -1.42 17.02 6.61
CA LEU A 356 -0.77 15.84 6.04
C LEU A 356 0.75 16.01 6.22
N THR A 357 1.39 15.16 7.00
CA THR A 357 2.81 15.32 7.38
C THR A 357 3.72 15.14 6.15
N TYR A 358 4.04 16.24 5.47
CA TYR A 358 4.98 16.30 4.35
C TYR A 358 6.44 16.23 4.80
N VAL A 359 6.70 16.50 6.08
CA VAL A 359 8.02 16.44 6.71
C VAL A 359 7.91 15.55 7.94
N VAL A 360 8.83 14.60 8.09
CA VAL A 360 8.90 13.68 9.23
C VAL A 360 10.29 13.76 9.83
N HIS A 361 10.36 13.93 11.16
CA HIS A 361 11.61 13.89 11.90
C HIS A 361 11.95 12.46 12.32
N PHE A 362 13.21 12.07 12.18
CA PHE A 362 13.75 10.80 12.66
C PHE A 362 14.87 11.08 13.67
N ASP A 363 14.73 10.55 14.88
CA ASP A 363 15.74 10.66 15.95
C ASP A 363 16.93 9.71 15.75
N GLU A 364 16.86 8.82 14.75
CA GLU A 364 17.95 7.95 14.35
C GLU A 364 19.01 8.70 13.54
N LYS A 365 20.27 8.29 13.66
CA LYS A 365 21.36 8.88 12.88
C LYS A 365 21.32 8.38 11.44
N TYR A 366 21.26 9.33 10.50
CA TYR A 366 21.05 9.03 9.08
C TYR A 366 22.10 8.06 8.49
N PHE A 367 23.38 8.28 8.81
CA PHE A 367 24.46 7.48 8.24
C PHE A 367 24.64 6.10 8.89
N GLU A 368 24.24 5.94 10.16
CA GLU A 368 24.25 4.62 10.82
C GLU A 368 23.19 3.72 10.16
N LYS A 369 22.01 4.27 9.85
CA LYS A 369 20.98 3.60 9.04
C LYS A 369 21.49 3.22 7.65
N LEU A 370 22.12 4.16 6.94
CA LEU A 370 22.65 3.93 5.60
C LEU A 370 23.69 2.80 5.57
N SER A 371 24.52 2.70 6.61
CA SER A 371 25.53 1.63 6.76
C SER A 371 24.94 0.28 7.17
N SER A 372 23.76 0.25 7.81
CA SER A 372 23.06 -0.99 8.17
C SER A 372 22.27 -1.59 7.01
N GLU A 373 21.82 -0.75 6.07
CA GLU A 373 21.09 -1.15 4.86
C GLU A 373 22.03 -1.53 3.68
N SER A 374 23.35 -1.32 3.81
CA SER A 374 24.34 -1.47 2.73
C SER A 374 24.78 -2.92 2.45
N ASN A 375 23.81 -3.82 2.21
CA ASN A 375 24.03 -5.17 1.67
C ASN A 375 23.37 -5.41 0.30
N GLN A 376 22.91 -4.36 -0.38
CA GLN A 376 22.42 -4.45 -1.75
C GLN A 376 23.24 -3.57 -2.68
N GLU A 377 23.65 -4.13 -3.82
CA GLU A 377 24.48 -3.55 -4.89
C GLU A 377 23.93 -2.27 -5.55
N ASP A 378 22.90 -1.64 -4.99
CA ASP A 378 22.26 -0.40 -5.46
C ASP A 378 22.93 0.87 -4.88
N MET A 379 24.26 0.92 -4.84
CA MET A 379 25.01 2.16 -4.55
C MET A 379 24.93 3.10 -5.76
N ARG A 380 23.75 3.66 -6.00
CA ARG A 380 23.53 4.72 -6.99
C ARG A 380 23.82 6.06 -6.34
N GLU A 381 24.67 6.83 -7.00
CA GLU A 381 25.19 8.14 -6.63
C GLU A 381 24.22 8.97 -5.76
N ILE A 382 24.49 9.04 -4.46
CA ILE A 382 23.76 9.93 -3.55
C ILE A 382 24.41 11.31 -3.68
N MET A 383 23.67 12.28 -4.23
CA MET A 383 24.14 13.67 -4.36
C MET A 383 23.93 14.42 -3.04
N LEU A 384 25.03 14.81 -2.40
CA LEU A 384 25.05 15.56 -1.16
C LEU A 384 25.42 17.02 -1.39
N LEU A 385 24.58 17.93 -0.90
CA LEU A 385 24.86 19.36 -0.83
C LEU A 385 25.06 19.74 0.64
N TRP A 386 26.30 20.09 1.03
CA TRP A 386 26.62 20.46 2.42
C TRP A 386 26.52 21.97 2.65
N GLN A 387 26.38 22.39 3.91
CA GLN A 387 26.46 23.79 4.31
C GLN A 387 27.75 24.13 5.07
N SER A 388 28.40 23.16 5.73
CA SER A 388 29.64 23.38 6.49
C SER A 388 30.87 22.60 5.94
N LYS A 389 32.08 23.19 6.06
CA LYS A 389 33.34 22.52 5.69
C LYS A 389 33.64 21.29 6.57
N ASN A 390 33.21 21.31 7.84
CA ASN A 390 33.42 20.21 8.79
C ASN A 390 32.62 18.95 8.44
N PHE A 391 31.47 19.08 7.77
CA PHE A 391 30.66 17.94 7.34
C PHE A 391 31.39 17.05 6.32
N SER A 392 32.06 17.66 5.34
CA SER A 392 32.84 16.93 4.33
C SER A 392 33.95 16.08 4.96
N GLU A 393 34.64 16.60 5.98
CA GLU A 393 35.71 15.85 6.66
C GLU A 393 35.19 14.68 7.49
N ARG A 394 34.02 14.82 8.14
CA ARG A 394 33.43 13.76 8.97
C ARG A 394 32.97 12.53 8.17
N TYR A 395 32.58 12.72 6.91
CA TYR A 395 31.90 11.69 6.12
C TYR A 395 32.60 11.26 4.83
N LYS A 396 33.84 11.74 4.59
CA LYS A 396 34.69 11.38 3.43
C LYS A 396 34.92 9.88 3.23
N ASN A 397 34.76 9.07 4.28
CA ASN A 397 35.08 7.64 4.26
C ASN A 397 33.88 6.73 3.88
N ILE A 398 32.68 7.29 3.65
CA ILE A 398 31.50 6.52 3.27
C ILE A 398 31.48 6.34 1.74
N LYS A 399 31.51 5.08 1.27
CA LYS A 399 31.45 4.75 -0.17
C LYS A 399 30.07 5.12 -0.76
N GLY A 400 30.05 5.60 -2.01
CA GLY A 400 28.81 5.88 -2.78
C GLY A 400 28.25 7.31 -2.70
N LEU A 401 28.93 8.21 -1.97
CA LEU A 401 28.55 9.62 -1.85
C LEU A 401 29.22 10.48 -2.93
N ILE A 402 28.42 11.24 -3.68
CA ILE A 402 28.92 12.32 -4.54
C ILE A 402 28.73 13.65 -3.82
N PHE A 403 29.87 14.27 -3.54
CA PHE A 403 29.96 15.51 -2.81
C PHE A 403 29.90 16.70 -3.76
N LEU A 404 28.85 17.52 -3.63
CA LEU A 404 28.68 18.74 -4.39
C LEU A 404 28.94 19.97 -3.53
N PRO A 405 29.48 21.05 -4.13
CA PRO A 405 29.71 22.29 -3.41
C PRO A 405 28.39 22.85 -2.83
N PRO A 406 28.48 23.69 -1.78
CA PRO A 406 27.31 24.35 -1.22
C PRO A 406 26.65 25.19 -2.34
N ILE A 407 25.33 25.30 -2.29
CA ILE A 407 24.53 26.11 -3.23
C ILE A 407 24.99 27.59 -3.27
N SER A 408 25.87 28.01 -2.36
CA SER A 408 26.47 29.35 -2.29
C SER A 408 27.73 29.58 -3.15
N SER A 409 28.32 28.57 -3.81
CA SER A 409 29.50 28.82 -4.66
C SER A 409 29.16 28.83 -6.16
N LYS A 410 28.93 30.04 -6.67
CA LYS A 410 28.86 30.46 -8.08
C LYS A 410 27.59 30.10 -8.86
N VAL A 411 26.70 31.08 -8.95
CA VAL A 411 26.03 31.41 -10.23
C VAL A 411 26.75 32.64 -10.76
N THR A 412 27.60 32.45 -11.76
CA THR A 412 27.92 33.47 -12.78
C THR A 412 27.15 33.12 -14.02
#